data_AF-G4SYK8-F1
#
_entry.id   AF-G4SYK8-F1
#
_cell.length_a   1.000
_cell.length_b   1.000
_cell.length_c   1.000
_cell.angle_alpha   90.00
_cell.angle_beta   90.00
_cell.angle_gamma   90.00
#
_symmetry.space_group_name_H-M   'P 1'
#
loop_
_entity.id
_entity.type
_entity.pdbx_description
1 polymer ?
#
loop_
_entity_poly.entity_id
_entity_poly.type
_entity_poly.pdbx_seq_one_letter_code
_entity_poly.pdbx_strand_id
1 'polypeptide(L)'
;MMLSGWVLIFTSLPEALLDTKSIAELYRVRWQVELVIKRLKSLLDIDRLRARKDSKLADLYLHGKLLFAAVTQKIAQRRFGRAATTMDGDRSITHWRLWRTIANEIKAGLTACFPKNERFIDDHVKSLCERPRKRKLQGLPGRVLELIIEGRGGGVSLT
;
A
#
# COMPACT_ATOMS: atom_id res chain seq x y z
N MET A 1 -27.17 -20.96 -24.44
CA MET A 1 -26.21 -20.96 -23.31
C MET A 1 -26.99 -21.19 -22.01
N MET A 2 -27.20 -22.45 -21.59
CA MET A 2 -28.19 -22.83 -20.55
C MET A 2 -27.90 -22.31 -19.14
N LEU A 3 -26.68 -21.86 -18.85
CA LEU A 3 -26.26 -21.39 -17.52
C LEU A 3 -25.88 -19.91 -17.49
N SER A 4 -26.14 -19.16 -18.57
CA SER A 4 -25.94 -17.70 -18.58
C SER A 4 -26.88 -17.05 -17.57
N GLY A 5 -26.33 -16.23 -16.66
CA GLY A 5 -27.10 -15.52 -15.62
C GLY A 5 -27.19 -16.24 -14.26
N TRP A 6 -26.60 -17.44 -14.13
CA TRP A 6 -26.60 -18.19 -12.87
C TRP A 6 -25.28 -18.05 -12.11
N VAL A 7 -25.36 -18.00 -10.77
CA VAL A 7 -24.19 -18.14 -9.88
C VAL A 7 -24.25 -19.54 -9.27
N LEU A 8 -23.32 -20.40 -9.68
CA LEU A 8 -23.20 -21.76 -9.12
C LEU A 8 -22.22 -21.73 -7.94
N ILE A 9 -22.67 -22.18 -6.78
CA ILE A 9 -21.86 -22.26 -5.56
C ILE A 9 -21.71 -23.72 -5.19
N PHE A 10 -20.47 -24.19 -5.17
CA PHE A 10 -20.12 -25.53 -4.70
C PHE A 10 -19.59 -25.41 -3.27
N THR A 11 -20.15 -26.21 -2.36
CA THR A 11 -19.78 -26.20 -0.94
C THR A 11 -19.62 -27.62 -0.43
N SER A 12 -18.70 -27.81 0.52
CA SER A 12 -18.55 -29.07 1.26
C SER A 12 -19.42 -29.13 2.52
N LEU A 13 -20.19 -28.06 2.80
CA LEU A 13 -21.11 -28.01 3.91
C LEU A 13 -22.35 -28.87 3.62
N PRO A 14 -22.77 -29.75 4.54
CA PRO A 14 -24.01 -30.50 4.40
C PRO A 14 -25.22 -29.55 4.47
N GLU A 15 -26.25 -29.88 3.70
CA GLU A 15 -27.51 -29.12 3.62
C GLU A 15 -28.20 -28.98 4.99
N ALA A 16 -28.03 -29.98 5.87
CA ALA A 16 -28.57 -29.95 7.23
C ALA A 16 -27.99 -28.83 8.12
N LEU A 17 -26.83 -28.24 7.77
CA LEU A 17 -26.21 -27.17 8.55
C LEU A 17 -26.61 -25.77 8.07
N LEU A 18 -26.68 -25.55 6.75
CA LEU A 18 -26.93 -24.24 6.16
C LEU A 18 -27.76 -24.40 4.89
N ASP A 19 -28.87 -23.66 4.83
CA ASP A 19 -29.74 -23.64 3.66
C ASP A 19 -29.09 -22.90 2.48
N THR A 20 -29.65 -23.12 1.29
CA THR A 20 -29.12 -22.53 0.04
C THR A 20 -29.03 -21.00 0.10
N LYS A 21 -30.00 -20.34 0.76
CA LYS A 21 -30.01 -18.88 0.89
C LYS A 21 -28.84 -18.40 1.76
N SER A 22 -28.61 -19.01 2.92
CA SER A 22 -27.49 -18.65 3.79
C SER A 22 -26.14 -18.91 3.12
N ILE A 23 -26.00 -19.99 2.35
CA ILE A 23 -24.79 -20.26 1.55
C ILE A 23 -24.56 -19.12 0.54
N ALA A 24 -25.61 -18.67 -0.16
CA ALA A 24 -25.49 -17.57 -1.11
C ALA A 24 -25.11 -16.24 -0.44
N GLU A 25 -25.66 -15.96 0.75
CA GLU A 25 -25.32 -14.78 1.55
C GLU A 25 -23.88 -14.84 2.08
N LEU A 26 -23.44 -16.00 2.56
CA LEU A 26 -22.05 -16.24 2.96
C LEU A 26 -21.10 -16.07 1.77
N TYR A 27 -21.47 -16.53 0.58
CA TYR A 27 -20.64 -16.33 -0.61
C TYR A 27 -20.48 -14.85 -0.97
N ARG A 28 -21.51 -14.01 -0.77
CA ARG A 28 -21.44 -12.56 -0.99
C ARG A 28 -20.42 -11.87 -0.08
N VAL A 29 -20.16 -12.43 1.11
CA VAL A 29 -19.14 -11.91 2.04
C VAL A 29 -17.72 -11.98 1.45
N ARG A 30 -17.46 -12.78 0.41
CA ARG A 30 -16.15 -12.88 -0.27
C ARG A 30 -15.57 -11.51 -0.66
N TRP A 31 -16.41 -10.53 -0.98
CA TRP A 31 -16.00 -9.15 -1.27
C TRP A 31 -15.08 -8.52 -0.20
N GLN A 32 -15.15 -8.97 1.06
CA GLN A 32 -14.25 -8.46 2.10
C GLN A 32 -12.76 -8.67 1.74
N VAL A 33 -12.43 -9.75 1.02
CA VAL A 33 -11.07 -9.99 0.53
C VAL A 33 -10.63 -8.90 -0.45
N GLU A 34 -11.52 -8.49 -1.36
CA GLU A 34 -11.23 -7.41 -2.32
C GLU A 34 -11.01 -6.08 -1.62
N LEU A 35 -11.78 -5.77 -0.57
CA LEU A 35 -11.56 -4.60 0.26
C LEU A 35 -10.19 -4.62 0.96
N VAL A 36 -9.77 -5.78 1.48
CA VAL A 36 -8.44 -5.94 2.06
C VAL A 36 -7.36 -5.69 1.02
N ILE A 37 -7.46 -6.31 -0.17
CA ILE A 37 -6.51 -6.10 -1.27
C ILE A 37 -6.46 -4.62 -1.67
N LYS A 38 -7.62 -3.97 -1.80
CA LYS A 38 -7.71 -2.54 -2.15
C LYS A 38 -7.04 -1.66 -1.10
N ARG A 39 -7.22 -1.97 0.19
CA ARG A 39 -6.53 -1.29 1.30
C ARG A 39 -5.01 -1.49 1.23
N LEU A 40 -4.53 -2.70 0.97
CA LEU A 40 -3.09 -2.98 0.85
C LEU A 40 -2.45 -2.25 -0.33
N LYS A 41 -3.11 -2.25 -1.50
CA LYS A 41 -2.68 -1.45 -2.65
C LYS A 41 -2.63 0.04 -2.32
N SER A 42 -3.69 0.57 -1.71
CA SER A 42 -3.79 1.99 -1.41
C SER A 42 -2.84 2.49 -0.31
N LEU A 43 -2.58 1.71 0.74
CA LEU A 43 -1.82 2.16 1.90
C LEU A 43 -0.36 1.70 1.92
N LEU A 44 -0.07 0.57 1.28
CA LEU A 44 1.26 -0.04 1.24
C LEU A 44 1.85 -0.10 -0.16
N ASP A 45 1.14 0.31 -1.21
CA ASP A 45 1.62 0.25 -2.60
C ASP A 45 2.15 -1.14 -2.96
N ILE A 46 1.45 -2.20 -2.54
CA ILE A 46 1.90 -3.59 -2.71
C ILE A 46 1.99 -4.00 -4.19
N ASP A 47 1.25 -3.31 -5.06
CA ASP A 47 1.25 -3.45 -6.52
C ASP A 47 2.33 -2.61 -7.21
N ARG A 48 3.08 -1.76 -6.49
CA ARG A 48 4.10 -0.85 -7.04
C ARG A 48 5.49 -1.16 -6.49
N LEU A 49 5.93 -2.40 -6.65
CA LEU A 49 7.26 -2.81 -6.19
C LEU A 49 8.35 -2.18 -7.07
N ARG A 50 9.34 -1.53 -6.46
CA ARG A 50 10.55 -1.03 -7.16
C ARG A 50 11.56 -2.15 -7.39
N ALA A 51 11.11 -3.24 -8.02
CA ALA A 51 11.93 -4.40 -8.38
C ALA A 51 11.54 -4.94 -9.75
N ARG A 52 12.41 -5.74 -10.36
CA ARG A 52 12.07 -6.48 -11.58
C ARG A 52 11.13 -7.62 -11.20
N LYS A 53 10.18 -7.93 -12.09
CA LYS A 53 9.31 -9.11 -11.93
C LYS A 53 10.19 -10.36 -11.77
N ASP A 54 9.79 -11.26 -10.90
CA ASP A 54 10.46 -12.56 -10.65
C ASP A 54 11.92 -12.44 -10.14
N SER A 55 12.28 -11.29 -9.54
CA SER A 55 13.57 -11.11 -8.87
C SER A 55 13.47 -11.36 -7.37
N LYS A 56 14.56 -11.85 -6.76
CA LYS A 56 14.66 -11.99 -5.28
C LYS A 56 14.36 -10.67 -4.54
N LEU A 57 14.66 -9.54 -5.17
CA LEU A 57 14.35 -8.23 -4.62
C LEU A 57 12.83 -7.97 -4.59
N ALA A 58 12.08 -8.41 -5.60
CA ALA A 58 10.62 -8.33 -5.61
C ALA A 58 10.03 -9.17 -4.48
N ASP A 59 10.55 -10.38 -4.27
CA ASP A 59 10.15 -11.24 -3.15
C ASP A 59 10.43 -10.53 -1.83
N LEU A 60 11.64 -9.99 -1.63
CA LEU A 60 12.00 -9.26 -0.41
C LEU A 60 11.03 -8.09 -0.14
N TYR A 61 10.73 -7.28 -1.16
CA TYR A 61 9.77 -6.19 -1.03
C TYR A 61 8.37 -6.71 -0.66
N LEU A 62 7.91 -7.77 -1.33
CA LEU A 62 6.58 -8.33 -1.09
C LEU A 62 6.47 -8.88 0.34
N HIS A 63 7.43 -9.70 0.76
CA HIS A 63 7.48 -10.25 2.12
C HIS A 63 7.57 -9.16 3.17
N GLY A 64 8.40 -8.12 2.96
CA GLY A 64 8.48 -6.98 3.87
C GLY A 64 7.15 -6.23 4.01
N LYS A 65 6.45 -6.00 2.89
CA LYS A 65 5.12 -5.35 2.91
C LYS A 65 4.05 -6.24 3.56
N LEU A 66 4.08 -7.55 3.31
CA LEU A 66 3.16 -8.51 3.94
C LEU A 66 3.42 -8.65 5.44
N LEU A 67 4.67 -8.65 5.86
CA LEU A 67 5.04 -8.62 7.28
C LEU A 67 4.55 -7.33 7.94
N PHE A 68 4.81 -6.18 7.33
CA PHE A 68 4.29 -4.90 7.79
C PHE A 68 2.75 -4.91 7.90
N ALA A 69 2.08 -5.48 6.90
CA ALA A 69 0.63 -5.64 6.90
C ALA A 69 0.13 -6.50 8.07
N ALA A 70 0.78 -7.64 8.32
CA ALA A 70 0.44 -8.54 9.40
C ALA A 70 0.66 -7.89 10.78
N VAL A 71 1.78 -7.18 10.97
CA VAL A 71 2.06 -6.44 12.21
C VAL A 71 1.03 -5.33 12.44
N THR A 72 0.73 -4.55 11.40
CA THR A 72 -0.30 -3.49 11.47
C THR A 72 -1.66 -4.07 11.86
N GLN A 73 -2.08 -5.17 11.23
CA GLN A 73 -3.33 -5.85 11.55
C GLN A 73 -3.34 -6.35 13.00
N LYS A 74 -2.25 -6.97 13.46
CA LYS A 74 -2.14 -7.50 14.83
C LYS A 74 -2.22 -6.39 15.87
N ILE A 75 -1.59 -5.25 15.63
CA ILE A 75 -1.67 -4.07 16.52
C ILE A 75 -3.10 -3.50 16.50
N ALA A 76 -3.73 -3.40 15.32
CA ALA A 76 -5.10 -2.93 15.19
C ALA A 76 -6.08 -3.80 15.98
N GLN A 77 -5.97 -5.12 15.85
CA GLN A 77 -6.79 -6.08 16.60
C GLN A 77 -6.54 -5.99 18.10
N ARG A 78 -5.28 -5.84 18.54
CA ARG A 78 -4.96 -5.71 19.97
C ARG A 78 -5.52 -4.44 20.59
N ARG A 79 -5.46 -3.31 19.88
CA ARG A 79 -5.90 -2.00 20.41
C ARG A 79 -7.40 -1.77 20.28
N PHE A 80 -8.01 -2.25 19.20
CA PHE A 80 -9.40 -1.91 18.83
C PHE A 80 -10.33 -3.12 18.72
N GLY A 81 -9.84 -4.32 19.05
CA GLY A 81 -10.64 -5.52 19.33
C GLY A 81 -11.84 -5.75 18.41
N ARG A 82 -12.98 -6.12 19.03
CA ARG A 82 -14.25 -6.40 18.35
C ARG A 82 -14.78 -5.20 17.54
N ALA A 83 -14.53 -3.96 17.97
CA ALA A 83 -15.02 -2.75 17.29
C ALA A 83 -14.43 -2.59 15.88
N ALA A 84 -13.27 -3.19 15.61
CA ALA A 84 -12.64 -3.11 14.29
C ALA A 84 -13.10 -4.20 13.33
N THR A 85 -13.48 -5.41 13.78
CA THR A 85 -13.48 -6.62 12.90
C THR A 85 -14.75 -7.48 12.92
N THR A 86 -15.80 -7.10 13.65
CA THR A 86 -17.04 -7.89 13.65
C THR A 86 -17.79 -7.78 12.33
N MET A 87 -18.18 -8.95 11.81
CA MET A 87 -19.13 -9.08 10.70
C MET A 87 -20.56 -9.33 11.19
N ASP A 88 -20.68 -9.59 12.49
CA ASP A 88 -21.84 -9.96 13.29
C ASP A 88 -22.52 -8.77 13.97
N GLY A 89 -22.13 -7.53 13.63
CA GLY A 89 -22.73 -6.32 14.20
C GLY A 89 -22.43 -5.05 13.40
N ASP A 90 -22.98 -3.93 13.87
CA ASP A 90 -22.84 -2.64 13.20
C ASP A 90 -21.39 -2.16 13.16
N ARG A 91 -20.98 -1.66 11.99
CA ARG A 91 -19.63 -1.14 11.77
C ARG A 91 -19.50 0.26 12.38
N SER A 92 -18.96 0.34 13.58
CA SER A 92 -18.67 1.61 14.25
C SER A 92 -17.37 2.27 13.77
N ILE A 93 -16.43 1.51 13.21
CA ILE A 93 -15.10 2.01 12.81
C ILE A 93 -14.80 1.73 11.34
N THR A 94 -14.30 2.75 10.64
CA THR A 94 -13.75 2.57 9.29
C THR A 94 -12.37 1.91 9.37
N HIS A 95 -12.28 0.62 9.01
CA HIS A 95 -11.04 -0.13 8.92
C HIS A 95 -9.90 0.63 8.24
N TRP A 96 -10.21 1.38 7.17
CA TRP A 96 -9.21 2.14 6.42
C TRP A 96 -8.55 3.24 7.26
N ARG A 97 -9.32 4.03 8.01
CA ARG A 97 -8.79 5.08 8.88
C ARG A 97 -7.96 4.49 10.01
N LEU A 98 -8.49 3.46 10.67
CA LEU A 98 -7.77 2.72 11.72
C LEU A 98 -6.41 2.22 11.23
N TRP A 99 -6.40 1.53 10.09
CA TRP A 99 -5.17 1.00 9.51
C TRP A 99 -4.18 2.09 9.12
N ARG A 100 -4.67 3.19 8.53
CA ARG A 100 -3.82 4.32 8.16
C ARG A 100 -3.14 4.94 9.38
N THR A 101 -3.88 5.14 10.46
CA THR A 101 -3.32 5.69 11.72
C THR A 101 -2.21 4.80 12.25
N ILE A 102 -2.47 3.51 12.43
CA ILE A 102 -1.49 2.57 12.96
C ILE A 102 -0.28 2.42 12.02
N ALA A 103 -0.51 2.33 10.71
CA ALA A 103 0.58 2.24 9.73
C ALA A 103 1.48 3.49 9.77
N ASN A 104 0.89 4.68 9.96
CA ASN A 104 1.66 5.92 10.11
C ASN A 104 2.48 5.94 11.40
N GLU A 105 1.92 5.49 12.53
CA GLU A 105 2.66 5.35 13.79
C GLU A 105 3.85 4.39 13.66
N ILE A 106 3.64 3.22 13.05
CA ILE A 106 4.71 2.24 12.85
C ILE A 106 5.79 2.84 11.94
N LYS A 107 5.41 3.50 10.84
CA LYS A 107 6.37 4.18 9.94
C LYS A 107 7.19 5.23 10.69
N ALA A 108 6.54 6.07 11.50
CA ALA A 108 7.22 7.07 12.31
C ALA A 108 8.20 6.44 13.31
N GLY A 109 7.79 5.37 14.00
CA GLY A 109 8.66 4.63 14.91
C GLY A 109 9.86 4.00 14.21
N LEU A 110 9.66 3.41 13.02
CA LEU A 110 10.75 2.88 12.20
C LEU A 110 11.71 4.00 11.77
N THR A 111 11.20 5.14 11.34
CA THR A 111 12.07 6.29 10.97
C THR A 111 12.88 6.81 12.16
N ALA A 112 12.30 6.81 13.37
CA ALA A 112 13.00 7.22 14.58
C ALA A 112 14.09 6.21 14.99
N CYS A 113 13.81 4.91 14.92
CA CYS A 113 14.77 3.85 15.29
C CYS A 113 15.84 3.62 14.21
N PHE A 114 15.53 3.90 12.96
CA PHE A 114 16.40 3.70 11.81
C PHE A 114 16.56 5.01 11.02
N PRO A 115 17.29 5.98 11.58
CA PRO A 115 17.53 7.25 10.90
C PRO A 115 18.33 7.03 9.61
N LYS A 116 18.27 8.01 8.72
CA LYS A 116 18.99 7.98 7.44
C LYS A 116 20.47 7.80 7.68
N ASN A 117 21.05 6.79 7.04
CA ASN A 117 22.48 6.57 7.06
C ASN A 117 23.13 7.35 5.92
N GLU A 118 23.96 8.33 6.26
CA GLU A 118 24.64 9.20 5.30
C GLU A 118 25.54 8.43 4.33
N ARG A 119 26.03 7.25 4.73
CA ARG A 119 26.87 6.39 3.87
C ARG A 119 26.18 5.95 2.59
N PHE A 120 24.85 5.91 2.57
CA PHE A 120 24.05 5.46 1.41
C PHE A 120 23.32 6.63 0.73
N ILE A 121 23.78 7.87 0.93
CA ILE A 121 23.13 9.06 0.38
C ILE A 121 22.94 8.97 -1.14
N ASP A 122 23.97 8.56 -1.87
CA ASP A 122 23.94 8.48 -3.33
C ASP A 122 22.96 7.40 -3.82
N ASP A 123 22.93 6.25 -3.14
CA ASP A 123 21.97 5.19 -3.41
C ASP A 123 20.52 5.63 -3.13
N HIS A 124 20.32 6.43 -2.08
CA HIS A 124 19.02 7.04 -1.81
C HIS A 124 18.60 7.99 -2.93
N VAL A 125 19.48 8.90 -3.36
CA VAL A 125 19.19 9.82 -4.47
C VAL A 125 18.87 9.03 -5.74
N LYS A 126 19.67 8.03 -6.07
CA LYS A 126 19.46 7.14 -7.22
C LYS A 126 18.12 6.41 -7.14
N SER A 127 17.71 5.97 -5.96
CA SER A 127 16.41 5.32 -5.73
C SER A 127 15.23 6.30 -5.89
N LEU A 128 15.42 7.58 -5.56
CA LEU A 128 14.40 8.62 -5.71
C LEU A 128 14.23 9.07 -7.16
N CYS A 129 15.28 8.97 -7.99
CA CYS A 129 15.21 9.31 -9.41
C CYS A 129 14.07 8.56 -10.12
N GLU A 130 13.41 9.26 -11.05
CA GLU A 130 12.44 8.62 -11.95
C GLU A 130 13.16 7.55 -12.80
N ARG A 131 12.45 6.47 -13.12
CA ARG A 131 12.94 5.51 -14.12
C ARG A 131 13.19 6.26 -15.44
N PRO A 132 14.19 5.85 -16.26
CA PRO A 132 14.42 6.46 -17.55
C PRO A 132 13.14 6.57 -18.38
N ARG A 133 12.76 7.79 -18.75
CA ARG A 133 11.53 8.10 -19.51
C ARG A 133 11.90 8.47 -20.93
N LYS A 134 11.02 8.12 -21.88
CA LYS A 134 11.18 8.52 -23.30
C LYS A 134 11.11 10.04 -23.50
N ARG A 135 10.38 10.76 -22.64
CA ARG A 135 10.31 12.23 -22.65
C ARG A 135 11.45 12.80 -21.81
N LYS A 136 12.25 13.69 -22.38
CA LYS A 136 13.23 14.49 -21.62
C LYS A 136 12.48 15.35 -20.60
N LEU A 137 12.93 15.32 -19.35
CA LEU A 137 12.48 16.27 -18.33
C LEU A 137 12.82 17.68 -18.81
N GLN A 138 11.88 18.61 -18.63
CA GLN A 138 12.11 20.01 -18.94
C GLN A 138 13.13 20.57 -17.95
N GLY A 139 14.24 21.07 -18.49
CA GLY A 139 15.22 21.86 -17.73
C GLY A 139 15.03 23.34 -18.04
N LEU A 140 15.62 24.20 -17.22
CA LEU A 140 15.72 25.62 -17.55
C LEU A 140 16.54 25.78 -18.84
N PRO A 141 16.17 26.74 -19.71
CA PRO A 141 17.00 27.09 -20.87
C PRO A 141 18.41 27.49 -20.41
N GLY A 142 19.44 27.17 -21.21
CA GLY A 142 20.84 27.43 -20.86
C GLY A 142 21.09 28.86 -20.38
N ARG A 143 20.48 29.84 -21.07
CA ARG A 143 20.58 31.26 -20.71
C ARG A 143 20.03 31.59 -19.32
N VAL A 144 18.95 30.93 -18.90
CA VAL A 144 18.36 31.13 -17.56
C VAL A 144 19.28 30.51 -16.50
N LEU A 145 19.92 29.39 -16.82
CA LEU A 145 20.87 28.73 -15.93
C LEU A 145 22.13 29.60 -15.72
N GLU A 146 22.67 30.17 -16.80
CA GLU A 146 23.79 31.12 -16.76
C GLU A 146 23.48 32.33 -15.86
N LEU A 147 22.32 32.96 -16.05
CA LEU A 147 21.90 34.10 -15.23
C LEU A 147 21.78 33.75 -13.74
N ILE A 148 21.32 32.54 -13.41
CA ILE A 148 21.25 32.08 -12.01
C ILE A 148 22.65 31.87 -11.44
N ILE A 149 23.59 31.33 -12.22
CA ILE A 149 24.98 31.12 -11.79
C ILE A 149 25.68 32.47 -11.58
N GLU A 150 25.53 33.39 -12.52
CA GLU A 150 26.03 34.77 -12.43
C GLU A 150 25.45 35.49 -11.21
N GLY A 151 24.13 35.41 -10.99
CA GLY A 151 23.45 36.01 -9.84
C GLY A 151 23.89 35.44 -8.49
N ARG A 152 24.14 34.12 -8.42
CA ARG A 152 24.67 33.47 -7.21
C ARG A 152 26.13 33.86 -6.91
N GLY A 153 26.95 34.08 -7.93
CA GLY A 153 28.31 34.60 -7.77
C GLY A 153 28.36 36.06 -7.32
N GLY A 154 27.34 36.85 -7.64
CA GLY A 154 27.19 38.25 -7.25
C GLY A 154 26.43 38.51 -5.93
N GLY A 155 26.06 37.47 -5.17
CA GLY A 155 25.38 37.61 -3.88
C GLY A 155 23.87 37.91 -3.96
N VAL A 156 23.26 37.86 -5.14
CA VAL A 156 21.81 38.04 -5.31
C VAL A 156 21.14 36.67 -5.28
N SER A 157 20.56 36.31 -4.14
CA SER A 157 19.69 35.13 -4.04
C SER A 157 18.38 35.43 -4.76
N LEU A 158 18.20 34.89 -5.96
CA LEU A 158 16.90 34.80 -6.63
C LEU A 158 16.11 33.64 -5.99
N THR A 159 15.59 33.87 -4.79
CA THR A 159 14.50 33.09 -4.18
C THR A 159 13.17 33.76 -4.46
#